data_AF-F4LP83-F1
#
_entry.id   AF-F4LP83-F1
#
_cell.length_a   1.000
_cell.length_b   1.000
_cell.length_c   1.000
_cell.angle_alpha   90.00
_cell.angle_beta   90.00
_cell.angle_gamma   90.00
#
_symmetry.space_group_name_H-M   'P 1'
#
loop_
_entity.id
_entity.type
_entity.pdbx_description
1 polymer ?
#
loop_
_entity_poly.entity_id
_entity_poly.type
_entity_poly.pdbx_seq_one_letter_code
_entity_poly.pdbx_strand_id
1 'polypeptide(L)'
;MNDTVFDTAKNGMRSCTVRGVRLHSAYDPQKEADRFVAGLQPDFAPAAIIVTEPALSYCTRPLKERFPAAKIGAVRFSTAFTQSDAEWDFIIPAGQTANNLLSVLDETELVSTLFLSWEPSQRAFPERYAAVRKEIGAAIETARDVLGTRAYFAERWMKNACRFCLSVRRTALIAAGDAPVVVAASGPSLEASLPYIRRLRQSIFLIAVSSAYGPLVAAEIRPDVCISTDGGYWAKKHIERCAVPFAVSAESAVPETLLERELCIPLYYGDAPEAELLRACGIPAIGARRNGTVSGTAAELALALTSGPVFACGLDLASGKGVQHARPNALEAGNAARDYRLNPAQTRLYPSEFESGSLAVYRGWFAARDGDFKNRFFRLTADTAGTYGDTAGASADAGTPGAFSSAGSMLGSIRTLNWNDAIDRFLSGESAGRTKPSIRTVRKIPDQRKRYEILKTFFSDGRPESLPETWLSALAPAEFALWKRNRESHRASSALEEKIRLRLQRIRHVIERRRPQ
;
A
#
# COMPACT_ATOMS: atom_id res chain seq x y z
N MET A 1 34.11 12.06 8.63
CA MET A 1 35.05 12.03 9.77
C MET A 1 34.29 12.54 10.98
N ASN A 2 34.39 11.85 12.12
CA ASN A 2 33.58 12.14 13.32
C ASN A 2 34.05 13.44 13.97
N ASP A 3 33.34 14.54 13.71
CA ASP A 3 33.52 15.85 14.38
C ASP A 3 33.00 15.84 15.84
N THR A 4 32.69 14.66 16.39
CA THR A 4 32.17 14.48 17.76
C THR A 4 33.33 14.26 18.72
N VAL A 5 33.51 15.20 19.64
CA VAL A 5 34.45 15.08 20.76
C VAL A 5 33.65 14.71 22.01
N PHE A 6 33.99 13.59 22.62
CA PHE A 6 33.42 13.17 23.90
C PHE A 6 34.23 13.76 25.06
N ASP A 7 33.52 14.26 26.06
CA ASP A 7 34.12 14.80 27.29
C ASP A 7 33.32 14.32 28.53
N THR A 8 33.67 14.84 29.70
CA THR A 8 33.01 14.52 30.96
C THR A 8 32.44 15.80 31.56
N ALA A 9 31.16 15.76 31.95
CA ALA A 9 30.51 16.84 32.67
C ALA A 9 31.03 16.93 34.12
N LYS A 10 30.79 18.05 34.81
CA LYS A 10 31.28 18.26 36.18
C LYS A 10 30.77 17.22 37.19
N ASN A 11 29.62 16.59 36.93
CA ASN A 11 29.07 15.52 37.76
C ASN A 11 29.62 14.11 37.41
N GLY A 12 30.61 14.01 36.52
CA GLY A 12 31.23 12.74 36.11
C GLY A 12 30.53 12.00 34.97
N MET A 13 29.37 12.48 34.50
CA MET A 13 28.66 11.84 33.37
C MET A 13 29.32 12.19 32.04
N ARG A 14 29.15 11.31 31.03
CA ARG A 14 29.63 11.57 29.67
C ARG A 14 28.88 12.78 29.07
N SER A 15 29.59 13.59 28.32
CA SER A 15 29.03 14.67 27.51
C SER A 15 29.73 14.67 26.15
N CYS A 16 29.29 15.53 25.24
CA CYS A 16 29.92 15.64 23.94
C CYS A 16 29.72 17.02 23.30
N THR A 17 30.63 17.35 22.40
CA THR A 17 30.62 18.56 21.59
C THR A 17 30.77 18.18 20.13
N VAL A 18 29.98 18.82 19.26
CA VAL A 18 30.08 18.68 17.81
C VAL A 18 30.21 20.08 17.21
N ARG A 19 31.24 20.31 16.38
CA ARG A 19 31.45 21.60 15.70
C ARG A 19 31.42 22.81 16.64
N GLY A 20 32.01 22.66 17.83
CA GLY A 20 32.01 23.68 18.88
C GLY A 20 30.68 23.86 19.63
N VAL A 21 29.62 23.15 19.26
CA VAL A 21 28.33 23.14 19.96
C VAL A 21 28.28 21.97 20.93
N ARG A 22 28.14 22.27 22.21
CA ARG A 22 27.98 21.25 23.24
C ARG A 22 26.57 20.65 23.14
N LEU A 23 26.47 19.33 23.04
CA LEU A 23 25.19 18.63 22.85
C LEU A 23 24.48 18.29 24.16
N HIS A 24 25.21 18.31 25.29
CA HIS A 24 24.67 18.05 26.63
C HIS A 24 25.27 19.02 27.65
N SER A 25 24.56 19.27 28.74
CA SER A 25 25.00 20.15 29.83
C SER A 25 26.42 19.84 30.29
N ALA A 26 27.23 20.90 30.48
CA ALA A 26 28.58 20.78 31.03
C ALA A 26 28.58 20.44 32.53
N TYR A 27 27.44 20.59 33.20
CA TYR A 27 27.30 20.41 34.64
C TYR A 27 26.67 19.07 34.97
N ASP A 28 25.50 18.81 34.38
CA ASP A 28 24.66 17.65 34.67
C ASP A 28 23.76 17.33 33.45
N PRO A 29 24.18 16.42 32.56
CA PRO A 29 23.42 16.00 31.39
C PRO A 29 22.05 15.39 31.73
N GLN A 30 21.95 14.61 32.81
CA GLN A 30 20.68 13.98 33.19
C GLN A 30 19.67 15.03 33.64
N LYS A 31 20.06 15.98 34.48
CA LYS A 31 19.15 17.08 34.90
C LYS A 31 18.70 17.98 33.74
N GLU A 32 19.48 18.10 32.67
CA GLU A 32 19.03 18.77 31.45
C GLU A 32 17.91 17.98 30.77
N ALA A 33 18.11 16.67 30.59
CA ALA A 33 17.11 15.79 30.02
C ALA A 33 15.82 15.74 30.85
N ASP A 34 15.93 15.67 32.18
CA ASP A 34 14.77 15.65 33.08
C ASP A 34 13.97 16.96 32.97
N ARG A 35 14.65 18.12 32.90
CA ARG A 35 14.00 19.42 32.67
C ARG A 35 13.35 19.52 31.31
N PHE A 36 14.03 19.03 30.26
CA PHE A 36 13.49 18.97 28.91
C PHE A 36 12.18 18.17 28.89
N VAL A 37 12.19 16.96 29.47
CA VAL A 37 11.00 16.12 29.52
C VAL A 37 9.92 16.72 30.41
N ALA A 38 10.25 17.28 31.58
CA ALA A 38 9.27 17.92 32.48
C ALA A 38 8.58 19.13 31.83
N GLY A 39 9.29 19.86 30.97
CA GLY A 39 8.75 21.01 30.23
C GLY A 39 7.74 20.65 29.15
N LEU A 40 7.64 19.38 28.73
CA LEU A 40 6.68 18.97 27.71
C LEU A 40 5.24 19.14 28.22
N GLN A 41 4.39 19.79 27.42
CA GLN A 41 2.96 19.97 27.72
C GLN A 41 2.15 19.65 26.46
N PRO A 42 2.13 18.37 26.01
CA PRO A 42 1.32 18.00 24.86
C PRO A 42 -0.16 18.19 25.18
N ASP A 43 -0.92 18.74 24.23
CA ASP A 43 -2.38 18.90 24.31
C ASP A 43 -3.13 17.61 23.95
N PHE A 44 -2.41 16.50 23.81
CA PHE A 44 -2.93 15.18 23.46
C PHE A 44 -2.09 14.06 24.07
N ALA A 45 -2.63 12.84 24.09
CA ALA A 45 -1.92 11.63 24.46
C ALA A 45 -1.12 11.09 23.25
N PRO A 46 0.22 11.16 23.25
CA PRO A 46 1.01 10.72 22.10
C PRO A 46 1.01 9.19 21.98
N ALA A 47 0.78 8.66 20.78
CA ALA A 47 0.96 7.24 20.48
C ALA A 47 2.44 6.89 20.35
N ALA A 48 3.23 7.83 19.83
CA ALA A 48 4.69 7.75 19.80
C ALA A 48 5.31 9.12 20.10
N ILE A 49 6.55 9.10 20.58
CA ILE A 49 7.39 10.30 20.78
C ILE A 49 8.69 10.09 20.02
N ILE A 50 9.02 11.00 19.11
CA ILE A 50 10.22 10.91 18.29
C ILE A 50 11.12 12.11 18.56
N VAL A 51 12.35 11.85 19.00
CA VAL A 51 13.35 12.90 19.25
C VAL A 51 14.37 12.92 18.11
N THR A 52 14.56 14.09 17.52
CA THR A 52 15.60 14.30 16.50
C THR A 52 16.96 14.52 17.14
N GLU A 53 17.91 13.63 16.81
CA GLU A 53 19.28 13.52 17.32
C GLU A 53 19.44 13.81 18.82
N PRO A 54 19.01 12.88 19.69
CA PRO A 54 19.17 13.02 21.14
C PRO A 54 20.61 12.76 21.62
N ALA A 55 21.58 12.59 20.72
CA ALA A 55 22.98 12.32 21.02
C ALA A 55 23.12 11.13 21.99
N LEU A 56 23.76 11.32 23.16
CA LEU A 56 23.89 10.32 24.23
C LEU A 56 22.57 9.83 24.86
N SER A 57 21.42 10.37 24.44
CA SER A 57 20.08 9.85 24.75
C SER A 57 19.64 9.90 26.22
N TYR A 58 20.17 10.82 27.03
CA TYR A 58 19.75 11.00 28.44
C TYR A 58 18.23 11.22 28.65
N CYS A 59 17.50 11.59 27.59
CA CYS A 59 16.06 11.78 27.62
C CYS A 59 15.24 10.48 27.53
N THR A 60 15.82 9.33 27.19
CA THR A 60 15.10 8.04 27.01
C THR A 60 14.34 7.63 28.26
N ARG A 61 15.05 7.58 29.39
CA ARG A 61 14.51 7.19 30.70
C ARG A 61 13.36 8.10 31.16
N PRO A 62 13.54 9.43 31.29
CA PRO A 62 12.45 10.30 31.72
C PRO A 62 11.27 10.30 30.74
N LEU A 63 11.49 10.11 29.43
CA LEU A 63 10.40 9.93 28.47
C LEU A 63 9.59 8.66 28.74
N LYS A 64 10.26 7.52 28.96
CA LYS A 64 9.60 6.24 29.28
C LYS A 64 8.85 6.28 30.60
N GLU A 65 9.40 6.95 31.62
CA GLU A 65 8.75 7.12 32.92
C GLU A 65 7.50 8.02 32.81
N ARG A 66 7.58 9.12 32.06
CA ARG A 66 6.47 10.08 31.92
C ARG A 66 5.38 9.62 30.94
N PHE A 67 5.75 8.92 29.87
CA PHE A 67 4.85 8.49 28.81
C PHE A 67 4.93 6.97 28.59
N PRO A 68 4.57 6.14 29.59
CA PRO A 68 4.78 4.69 29.55
C PRO A 68 3.97 3.96 28.47
N ALA A 69 2.92 4.59 27.94
CA ALA A 69 2.09 4.03 26.88
C ALA A 69 2.55 4.39 25.46
N ALA A 70 3.46 5.36 25.31
CA ALA A 70 3.93 5.83 24.01
C ALA A 70 5.17 5.04 23.58
N LYS A 71 5.24 4.65 22.31
CA LYS A 71 6.49 4.17 21.71
C LYS A 71 7.49 5.33 21.64
N ILE A 72 8.74 5.12 22.00
CA ILE A 72 9.78 6.15 21.87
C ILE A 72 10.77 5.81 20.75
N GLY A 73 11.04 6.78 19.87
CA GLY A 73 11.98 6.64 18.77
C GLY A 73 12.96 7.79 18.65
N ALA A 74 14.11 7.53 18.04
CA ALA A 74 15.09 8.56 17.73
C ALA A 74 15.41 8.63 16.23
N VAL A 75 15.55 9.84 15.71
CA VAL A 75 16.15 10.06 14.39
C VAL A 75 17.65 10.34 14.58
N ARG A 76 18.50 9.50 14.00
CA ARG A 76 19.97 9.62 14.11
C ARG A 76 20.54 10.40 12.95
N PHE A 77 21.24 11.49 13.27
CA PHE A 77 22.06 12.22 12.31
C PHE A 77 23.46 11.62 12.25
N SER A 78 24.02 11.15 13.37
CA SER A 78 25.39 10.63 13.43
C SER A 78 25.46 9.19 13.92
N THR A 79 26.40 8.41 13.38
CA THR A 79 26.72 7.07 13.87
C THR A 79 27.53 7.09 15.17
N ALA A 80 27.98 8.27 15.63
CA ALA A 80 28.74 8.42 16.87
C ALA A 80 27.93 8.05 18.13
N PHE A 81 26.60 7.98 18.05
CA PHE A 81 25.71 7.81 19.20
C PHE A 81 24.98 6.46 19.27
N THR A 82 25.39 5.51 18.42
CA THR A 82 24.74 4.19 18.30
C THR A 82 24.80 3.34 19.57
N GLN A 83 25.72 3.63 20.49
CA GLN A 83 25.80 2.96 21.80
C GLN A 83 24.50 3.08 22.62
N SER A 84 23.71 4.12 22.39
CA SER A 84 22.44 4.37 23.10
C SER A 84 21.21 3.91 22.32
N ASP A 85 21.37 3.26 21.16
CA ASP A 85 20.25 2.89 20.30
C ASP A 85 19.34 1.82 20.91
N ALA A 86 19.91 0.92 21.70
CA ALA A 86 19.18 -0.14 22.39
C ALA A 86 18.19 0.38 23.47
N GLU A 87 18.29 1.66 23.85
CA GLU A 87 17.38 2.28 24.81
C GLU A 87 16.07 2.75 24.17
N TRP A 88 16.03 2.85 22.84
CA TRP A 88 14.87 3.28 22.05
C TRP A 88 14.07 2.07 21.54
N ASP A 89 12.77 2.26 21.34
CA ASP A 89 11.93 1.19 20.80
C ASP A 89 12.15 1.01 19.29
N PHE A 90 12.59 2.08 18.61
CA PHE A 90 13.03 2.05 17.21
C PHE A 90 13.97 3.22 16.89
N ILE A 91 14.83 3.02 15.89
CA ILE A 91 15.79 4.02 15.40
C ILE A 91 15.55 4.30 13.92
N ILE A 92 15.61 5.58 13.55
CA ILE A 92 15.42 6.05 12.19
C ILE A 92 16.69 6.73 11.70
N PRO A 93 17.40 6.20 10.71
CA PRO A 93 18.54 6.90 10.12
C PRO A 93 18.07 8.12 9.33
N ALA A 94 18.81 9.22 9.42
CA ALA A 94 18.60 10.39 8.57
C ALA A 94 18.91 10.08 7.10
N GLY A 95 18.11 10.63 6.18
CA GLY A 95 18.25 10.50 4.72
C GLY A 95 17.22 9.57 4.06
N GLN A 96 16.45 8.82 4.85
CA GLN A 96 15.23 8.09 4.42
C GLN A 96 14.17 8.10 5.53
N THR A 97 14.15 9.18 6.32
CA THR A 97 13.29 9.33 7.49
C THR A 97 11.82 9.14 7.14
N ALA A 98 11.34 9.68 6.02
CA ALA A 98 9.94 9.53 5.64
C ALA A 98 9.52 8.07 5.43
N ASN A 99 10.28 7.32 4.62
CA ASN A 99 10.01 5.92 4.33
C ASN A 99 10.13 5.04 5.59
N ASN A 100 11.14 5.31 6.42
CA ASN A 100 11.36 4.57 7.65
C ASN A 100 10.24 4.79 8.67
N LEU A 101 9.75 6.04 8.81
CA LEU A 101 8.59 6.35 9.66
C LEU A 101 7.36 5.55 9.23
N LEU A 102 7.04 5.57 7.93
CA LEU A 102 5.90 4.85 7.36
C LEU A 102 6.04 3.32 7.43
N SER A 103 7.26 2.81 7.66
CA SER A 103 7.50 1.37 7.81
C SER A 103 7.38 0.86 9.25
N VAL A 104 7.55 1.75 10.23
CA VAL A 104 7.58 1.39 11.67
C VAL A 104 6.31 1.80 12.40
N LEU A 105 5.64 2.86 11.94
CA LEU A 105 4.41 3.38 12.53
C LEU A 105 3.26 3.28 11.54
N ASP A 106 2.08 2.90 12.03
CA ASP A 106 0.87 3.01 11.24
C ASP A 106 0.41 4.48 11.10
N GLU A 107 -0.54 4.75 10.21
CA GLU A 107 -0.99 6.11 9.94
C GLU A 107 -1.64 6.78 11.16
N THR A 108 -2.27 6.01 12.06
CA THR A 108 -2.91 6.51 13.28
C THR A 108 -1.87 6.90 14.32
N GLU A 109 -0.84 6.06 14.47
CA GLU A 109 0.32 6.31 15.32
C GLU A 109 1.08 7.55 14.83
N LEU A 110 1.33 7.65 13.52
CA LEU A 110 2.11 8.75 12.95
C LEU A 110 1.42 10.11 13.10
N VAL A 111 0.10 10.21 12.85
CA VAL A 111 -0.65 11.46 13.06
C VAL A 111 -0.85 11.82 14.53
N SER A 112 -0.59 10.85 15.43
CA SER A 112 -0.64 11.00 16.89
C SER A 112 0.76 11.00 17.52
N THR A 113 1.80 11.26 16.73
CA THR A 113 3.18 11.30 17.19
C THR A 113 3.57 12.70 17.66
N LEU A 114 4.23 12.79 18.82
CA LEU A 114 4.88 14.01 19.29
C LEU A 114 6.32 14.06 18.76
N PHE A 115 6.60 14.99 17.86
CA PHE A 115 7.95 15.22 17.32
C PHE A 115 8.68 16.27 18.15
N LEU A 116 9.85 15.90 18.66
CA LEU A 116 10.68 16.72 19.51
C LEU A 116 12.04 17.00 18.86
N SER A 117 12.57 18.19 19.11
CA SER A 117 13.91 18.60 18.72
C SER A 117 14.82 18.62 19.94
N TRP A 118 15.97 17.93 19.85
CA TRP A 118 17.05 18.20 20.77
C TRP A 118 17.79 19.46 20.29
N GLU A 119 17.46 20.61 20.88
CA GLU A 119 17.92 21.93 20.42
C GLU A 119 19.46 22.03 20.24
N PRO A 120 20.31 21.50 21.15
CA PRO A 120 21.74 21.48 20.93
C PRO A 120 22.16 20.78 19.64
N SER A 121 21.52 19.66 19.30
CA SER A 121 21.78 18.91 18.06
C SER A 121 21.26 19.64 16.84
N GLN A 122 20.11 20.31 16.92
CA GLN A 122 19.61 21.16 15.84
C GLN A 122 20.61 22.27 15.49
N ARG A 123 21.24 22.90 16.50
CA ARG A 123 22.27 23.93 16.27
C ARG A 123 23.56 23.35 15.69
N ALA A 124 23.96 22.15 16.11
CA ALA A 124 25.16 21.49 15.59
C ALA A 124 24.99 20.96 14.15
N PHE A 125 23.77 20.59 13.77
CA PHE A 125 23.44 19.98 12.48
C PHE A 125 22.24 20.66 11.76
N PRO A 126 22.31 21.97 11.45
CA PRO A 126 21.16 22.73 10.95
C PRO A 126 20.62 22.19 9.62
N GLU A 127 21.51 21.81 8.69
CA GLU A 127 21.12 21.29 7.38
C GLU A 127 20.46 19.90 7.48
N ARG A 128 21.02 19.00 8.29
CA ARG A 128 20.43 17.66 8.51
C ARG A 128 19.09 17.77 9.21
N TYR A 129 18.98 18.66 10.20
CA TYR A 129 17.73 18.94 10.87
C TYR A 129 16.66 19.47 9.89
N ALA A 130 17.01 20.42 9.03
CA ALA A 130 16.09 20.95 8.02
C ALA A 130 15.61 19.87 7.05
N ALA A 131 16.51 19.00 6.57
CA ALA A 131 16.16 17.87 5.70
C ALA A 131 15.23 16.88 6.41
N VAL A 132 15.57 16.45 7.63
CA VAL A 132 14.76 15.53 8.44
C VAL A 132 13.39 16.13 8.75
N ARG A 133 13.29 17.42 9.08
CA ARG A 133 12.02 18.10 9.32
C ARG A 133 11.13 18.09 8.09
N LYS A 134 11.69 18.29 6.90
CA LYS A 134 10.97 18.19 5.62
C LYS A 134 10.44 16.77 5.39
N GLU A 135 11.27 15.75 5.63
CA GLU A 135 10.88 14.34 5.47
C GLU A 135 9.82 13.89 6.49
N ILE A 136 9.91 14.33 7.74
CA ILE A 136 8.86 14.12 8.76
C ILE A 136 7.54 14.73 8.27
N GLY A 137 7.57 15.97 7.75
CA GLY A 137 6.40 16.63 7.18
C GLY A 137 5.75 15.80 6.07
N ALA A 138 6.54 15.34 5.11
CA ALA A 138 6.07 14.50 4.00
C ALA A 138 5.45 13.16 4.48
N ALA A 139 6.02 12.54 5.51
CA ALA A 139 5.48 11.31 6.09
C ALA A 139 4.11 11.55 6.76
N ILE A 140 3.97 12.65 7.51
CA ILE A 140 2.72 13.03 8.15
C ILE A 140 1.64 13.34 7.11
N GLU A 141 1.97 14.07 6.05
CA GLU A 141 1.06 14.35 4.93
C GLU A 141 0.58 13.04 4.29
N THR A 142 1.52 12.12 3.99
CA THR A 142 1.20 10.80 3.45
C THR A 142 0.25 10.02 4.36
N ALA A 143 0.52 9.96 5.67
CA ALA A 143 -0.35 9.28 6.63
C ALA A 143 -1.74 9.92 6.72
N ARG A 144 -1.84 11.26 6.66
CA ARG A 144 -3.12 11.96 6.63
C ARG A 144 -3.94 11.63 5.38
N ASP A 145 -3.30 11.59 4.22
CA ASP A 145 -3.96 11.26 2.95
C ASP A 145 -4.48 9.81 2.95
N VAL A 146 -3.67 8.89 3.47
CA VAL A 146 -4.08 7.48 3.66
C VAL A 146 -5.25 7.39 4.62
N LEU A 147 -5.17 8.05 5.78
CA LEU A 147 -6.25 8.06 6.78
C LEU A 147 -7.54 8.67 6.23
N GLY A 148 -7.44 9.77 5.47
CA GLY A 148 -8.59 10.41 4.81
C GLY A 148 -9.26 9.49 3.80
N THR A 149 -8.45 8.80 2.98
CA THR A 149 -8.94 7.80 2.03
C THR A 149 -9.65 6.64 2.74
N ARG A 150 -9.04 6.08 3.79
CA ARG A 150 -9.67 5.04 4.62
C ARG A 150 -10.97 5.54 5.24
N ALA A 151 -10.99 6.74 5.79
CA ALA A 151 -12.18 7.29 6.44
C ALA A 151 -13.35 7.46 5.45
N TYR A 152 -13.06 7.88 4.23
CA TYR A 152 -14.03 8.03 3.15
C TYR A 152 -14.59 6.68 2.68
N PHE A 153 -13.73 5.68 2.47
CA PHE A 153 -14.15 4.38 1.90
C PHE A 153 -14.54 3.32 2.92
N ALA A 154 -14.21 3.47 4.20
CA ALA A 154 -14.41 2.47 5.26
C ALA A 154 -15.83 1.88 5.29
N GLU A 155 -16.87 2.72 5.25
CA GLU A 155 -18.26 2.24 5.22
C GLU A 155 -18.54 1.42 3.94
N ARG A 156 -17.99 1.83 2.80
CA ARG A 156 -18.16 1.14 1.53
C ARG A 156 -17.45 -0.21 1.53
N TRP A 157 -16.20 -0.27 1.96
CA TRP A 157 -15.41 -1.49 2.05
C TRP A 157 -16.09 -2.52 2.97
N MET A 158 -16.58 -2.08 4.13
CA MET A 158 -17.33 -2.95 5.04
C MET A 158 -18.62 -3.48 4.40
N LYS A 159 -19.40 -2.61 3.74
CA LYS A 159 -20.60 -3.06 3.01
C LYS A 159 -20.25 -4.04 1.89
N ASN A 160 -19.14 -3.84 1.18
CA ASN A 160 -18.66 -4.76 0.16
C ASN A 160 -18.30 -6.11 0.78
N ALA A 161 -17.60 -6.13 1.90
CA ALA A 161 -17.25 -7.37 2.61
C ALA A 161 -18.49 -8.16 3.05
N CYS A 162 -19.51 -7.50 3.61
CA CYS A 162 -20.77 -8.17 3.94
C CYS A 162 -21.48 -8.71 2.69
N ARG A 163 -21.55 -7.95 1.60
CA ARG A 163 -22.14 -8.41 0.32
C ARG A 163 -21.38 -9.59 -0.24
N PHE A 164 -20.06 -9.53 -0.23
CA PHE A 164 -19.19 -10.61 -0.65
C PHE A 164 -19.50 -11.90 0.11
N CYS A 165 -19.50 -11.83 1.45
CA CYS A 165 -19.79 -12.98 2.31
C CYS A 165 -21.18 -13.56 2.08
N LEU A 166 -22.18 -12.74 1.75
CA LEU A 166 -23.55 -13.20 1.47
C LEU A 166 -23.72 -13.77 0.06
N SER A 167 -23.07 -13.20 -0.95
CA SER A 167 -23.35 -13.50 -2.35
C SER A 167 -22.42 -14.56 -2.95
N VAL A 168 -21.18 -14.71 -2.46
CA VAL A 168 -20.23 -15.67 -3.07
C VAL A 168 -20.77 -17.09 -3.00
N ARG A 169 -20.82 -17.80 -4.12
CA ARG A 169 -21.32 -19.19 -4.20
C ARG A 169 -20.23 -20.21 -4.39
N ARG A 170 -19.25 -19.90 -5.23
CA ARG A 170 -18.19 -20.82 -5.65
C ARG A 170 -16.85 -20.20 -5.34
N THR A 171 -16.05 -20.86 -4.51
CA THR A 171 -14.72 -20.40 -4.14
C THR A 171 -13.64 -21.37 -4.58
N ALA A 172 -12.45 -20.84 -4.81
CA ALA A 172 -11.24 -21.58 -5.09
C ALA A 172 -10.04 -20.94 -4.39
N LEU A 173 -8.99 -21.73 -4.25
CA LEU A 173 -7.66 -21.27 -3.87
C LEU A 173 -6.70 -21.51 -5.04
N ILE A 174 -5.55 -20.86 -5.01
CA ILE A 174 -4.48 -21.09 -5.99
C ILE A 174 -3.38 -21.84 -5.24
N ALA A 175 -3.06 -23.05 -5.70
CA ALA A 175 -1.87 -23.74 -5.26
C ALA A 175 -0.67 -23.20 -6.03
N ALA A 176 0.41 -22.90 -5.30
CA ALA A 176 1.63 -22.38 -5.88
C ALA A 176 2.29 -23.39 -6.84
N GLY A 177 3.09 -22.87 -7.76
CA GLY A 177 3.90 -23.64 -8.70
C GLY A 177 5.33 -23.11 -8.80
N ASP A 178 6.02 -23.47 -9.87
CA ASP A 178 7.37 -23.00 -10.21
C ASP A 178 7.46 -22.45 -11.65
N ALA A 179 6.37 -22.54 -12.41
CA ALA A 179 6.30 -21.97 -13.75
C ALA A 179 6.27 -20.43 -13.72
N PRO A 180 6.71 -19.77 -14.80
CA PRO A 180 6.62 -18.32 -14.93
C PRO A 180 5.20 -17.79 -14.78
N VAL A 181 5.06 -16.70 -14.03
CA VAL A 181 3.80 -15.96 -13.89
C VAL A 181 3.91 -14.63 -14.63
N VAL A 182 2.91 -14.31 -15.44
CA VAL A 182 2.81 -13.01 -16.13
C VAL A 182 1.64 -12.23 -15.53
N VAL A 183 1.92 -11.02 -15.05
CA VAL A 183 0.93 -10.03 -14.63
C VAL A 183 0.70 -9.06 -15.78
N ALA A 184 -0.48 -9.12 -16.40
CA ALA A 184 -0.92 -8.13 -17.37
C ALA A 184 -1.58 -6.96 -16.63
N ALA A 185 -0.86 -5.85 -16.54
CA ALA A 185 -1.39 -4.54 -16.16
C ALA A 185 -2.01 -3.85 -17.38
N SER A 186 -2.70 -2.73 -17.18
CA SER A 186 -3.59 -2.14 -18.18
C SER A 186 -3.05 -0.92 -18.92
N GLY A 187 -1.78 -0.56 -18.72
CA GLY A 187 -1.15 0.54 -19.46
C GLY A 187 -1.08 0.28 -20.97
N PRO A 188 -0.96 1.32 -21.80
CA PRO A 188 -0.95 1.21 -23.26
C PRO A 188 0.07 0.20 -23.82
N SER A 189 1.22 -0.02 -23.17
CA SER A 189 2.23 -1.00 -23.63
C SER A 189 1.75 -2.45 -23.62
N LEU A 190 0.62 -2.75 -22.97
CA LEU A 190 -0.01 -4.06 -23.05
C LEU A 190 -0.34 -4.42 -24.51
N GLU A 191 -0.79 -3.46 -25.34
CA GLU A 191 -1.20 -3.73 -26.73
C GLU A 191 -0.05 -4.39 -27.52
N ALA A 192 1.18 -3.88 -27.38
CA ALA A 192 2.36 -4.44 -28.03
C ALA A 192 2.82 -5.80 -27.42
N SER A 193 2.38 -6.10 -26.20
CA SER A 193 2.70 -7.36 -25.52
C SER A 193 1.75 -8.51 -25.90
N LEU A 194 0.56 -8.22 -26.44
CA LEU A 194 -0.46 -9.23 -26.76
C LEU A 194 0.04 -10.37 -27.68
N PRO A 195 0.80 -10.12 -28.77
CA PRO A 195 1.30 -11.20 -29.63
C PRO A 195 2.20 -12.20 -28.89
N TYR A 196 3.07 -11.70 -28.01
CA TYR A 196 3.98 -12.53 -27.21
C TYR A 196 3.24 -13.35 -26.16
N ILE A 197 2.29 -12.74 -25.46
CA ILE A 197 1.43 -13.43 -24.49
C ILE A 197 0.68 -14.57 -25.19
N ARG A 198 0.12 -14.32 -26.39
CA ARG A 198 -0.59 -15.36 -27.16
C ARG A 198 0.34 -16.52 -27.50
N ARG A 199 1.54 -16.25 -28.00
CA ARG A 199 2.55 -17.25 -28.34
C ARG A 199 2.92 -18.14 -27.14
N LEU A 200 3.04 -17.56 -25.95
CA LEU A 200 3.52 -18.25 -24.75
C LEU A 200 2.41 -18.75 -23.83
N ARG A 201 1.13 -18.57 -24.22
CA ARG A 201 -0.01 -18.74 -23.31
C ARG A 201 -0.03 -20.10 -22.61
N GLN A 202 0.38 -21.16 -23.31
CA GLN A 202 0.43 -22.52 -22.78
C GLN A 202 1.60 -22.78 -21.84
N SER A 203 2.60 -21.91 -21.75
CA SER A 203 3.78 -22.08 -20.88
C SER A 203 3.79 -21.16 -19.65
N ILE A 204 2.85 -20.20 -19.58
CA ILE A 204 2.76 -19.23 -18.47
C ILE A 204 1.47 -19.40 -17.67
N PHE A 205 1.48 -18.91 -16.42
CA PHE A 205 0.27 -18.60 -15.67
C PHE A 205 -0.01 -17.09 -15.77
N LEU A 206 -1.15 -16.72 -16.34
CA LEU A 206 -1.48 -15.33 -16.70
C LEU A 206 -2.48 -14.74 -15.71
N ILE A 207 -2.05 -13.72 -14.97
CA ILE A 207 -2.88 -12.90 -14.08
C ILE A 207 -3.20 -11.59 -14.82
N ALA A 208 -4.47 -11.35 -15.11
CA ALA A 208 -4.92 -10.06 -15.63
C ALA A 208 -5.36 -9.17 -14.47
N VAL A 209 -4.84 -7.95 -14.36
CA VAL A 209 -5.53 -6.95 -13.52
C VAL A 209 -6.87 -6.60 -14.16
N SER A 210 -7.85 -6.17 -13.35
CA SER A 210 -9.23 -5.95 -13.78
C SER A 210 -9.35 -5.16 -15.09
N SER A 211 -8.65 -4.03 -15.22
CA SER A 211 -8.68 -3.19 -16.41
C SER A 211 -7.93 -3.76 -17.63
N ALA A 212 -7.09 -4.79 -17.46
CA ALA A 212 -6.42 -5.51 -18.54
C ALA A 212 -7.23 -6.70 -19.08
N TYR A 213 -8.30 -7.10 -18.40
CA TYR A 213 -9.16 -8.21 -18.83
C TYR A 213 -9.80 -7.95 -20.22
N GLY A 214 -10.33 -6.74 -20.43
CA GLY A 214 -10.94 -6.33 -21.70
C GLY A 214 -9.99 -6.46 -22.91
N PRO A 215 -8.80 -5.84 -22.88
CA PRO A 215 -7.77 -5.98 -23.91
C PRO A 215 -7.37 -7.42 -24.21
N LEU A 216 -7.16 -8.24 -23.17
CA LEU A 216 -6.78 -9.64 -23.35
C LEU A 216 -7.87 -10.46 -24.04
N VAL A 217 -9.12 -10.33 -23.59
CA VAL A 217 -10.25 -11.08 -24.18
C VAL A 217 -10.56 -10.61 -25.60
N ALA A 218 -10.43 -9.31 -25.89
CA ALA A 218 -10.57 -8.78 -27.25
C ALA A 218 -9.49 -9.33 -28.19
N ALA A 219 -8.32 -9.66 -27.66
CA ALA A 219 -7.27 -10.39 -28.34
C ALA A 219 -7.42 -11.92 -28.25
N GLU A 220 -8.56 -12.45 -27.83
CA GLU A 220 -8.78 -13.91 -27.71
C GLU A 220 -7.78 -14.61 -26.77
N ILE A 221 -7.16 -13.85 -25.85
CA ILE A 221 -6.25 -14.37 -24.83
C ILE A 221 -7.05 -14.53 -23.55
N ARG A 222 -7.28 -15.79 -23.14
CA ARG A 222 -7.97 -16.10 -21.89
C ARG A 222 -6.97 -16.13 -20.72
N PRO A 223 -6.98 -15.18 -19.77
CA PRO A 223 -6.14 -15.28 -18.57
C PRO A 223 -6.55 -16.44 -17.67
N ASP A 224 -5.63 -16.88 -16.80
CA ASP A 224 -5.91 -17.92 -15.80
C ASP A 224 -6.73 -17.36 -14.64
N VAL A 225 -6.40 -16.13 -14.21
CA VAL A 225 -7.10 -15.39 -13.15
C VAL A 225 -7.23 -13.92 -13.53
N CYS A 226 -8.38 -13.31 -13.24
CA CYS A 226 -8.54 -11.85 -13.24
C CYS A 226 -8.52 -11.31 -11.79
N ILE A 227 -7.64 -10.38 -11.45
CA ILE A 227 -7.56 -9.79 -10.11
C ILE A 227 -8.19 -8.39 -10.06
N SER A 228 -9.01 -8.12 -9.05
CA SER A 228 -9.59 -6.81 -8.78
C SER A 228 -9.61 -6.54 -7.28
N THR A 229 -9.02 -5.45 -6.84
CA THR A 229 -8.88 -5.14 -5.40
C THR A 229 -9.46 -3.79 -4.98
N ASP A 230 -9.95 -3.01 -5.94
CA ASP A 230 -10.51 -1.67 -5.67
C ASP A 230 -11.97 -1.76 -5.18
N GLY A 231 -12.24 -1.11 -4.06
CA GLY A 231 -13.57 -0.98 -3.45
C GLY A 231 -14.45 0.11 -4.06
N GLY A 232 -13.93 0.89 -5.01
CA GLY A 232 -14.60 1.97 -5.73
C GLY A 232 -15.71 1.45 -6.64
N TYR A 233 -16.85 2.16 -6.69
CA TYR A 233 -18.04 1.73 -7.44
C TYR A 233 -17.74 1.44 -8.92
N TRP A 234 -16.84 2.22 -9.55
CA TRP A 234 -16.51 2.10 -10.96
C TRP A 234 -15.57 0.93 -11.27
N ALA A 235 -14.77 0.46 -10.30
CA ALA A 235 -13.82 -0.63 -10.52
C ALA A 235 -14.50 -1.92 -11.02
N LYS A 236 -15.71 -2.19 -10.52
CA LYS A 236 -16.49 -3.36 -10.91
C LYS A 236 -16.82 -3.40 -12.41
N LYS A 237 -16.87 -2.25 -13.09
CA LYS A 237 -17.14 -2.15 -14.54
C LYS A 237 -16.14 -2.93 -15.39
N HIS A 238 -14.89 -3.00 -14.94
CA HIS A 238 -13.85 -3.75 -15.64
C HIS A 238 -14.08 -5.26 -15.63
N ILE A 239 -14.79 -5.78 -14.63
CA ILE A 239 -15.00 -7.23 -14.43
C ILE A 239 -16.46 -7.68 -14.60
N GLU A 240 -17.39 -6.79 -14.98
CA GLU A 240 -18.82 -7.14 -15.16
C GLU A 240 -19.04 -8.32 -16.12
N ARG A 241 -18.18 -8.46 -17.13
CA ARG A 241 -18.21 -9.54 -18.13
C ARG A 241 -17.09 -10.56 -17.93
N CYS A 242 -16.52 -10.64 -16.74
CA CYS A 242 -15.50 -11.64 -16.42
C CYS A 242 -16.09 -13.05 -16.52
N ALA A 243 -15.40 -13.92 -17.25
CA ALA A 243 -15.78 -15.32 -17.53
C ALA A 243 -14.59 -16.28 -17.24
N VAL A 244 -13.68 -15.82 -16.39
CA VAL A 244 -12.55 -16.57 -15.85
C VAL A 244 -12.62 -16.52 -14.33
N PRO A 245 -11.93 -17.42 -13.61
CA PRO A 245 -11.78 -17.28 -12.17
C PRO A 245 -11.25 -15.89 -11.80
N PHE A 246 -11.81 -15.29 -10.77
CA PHE A 246 -11.46 -13.92 -10.38
C PHE A 246 -11.01 -13.85 -8.93
N ALA A 247 -9.88 -13.19 -8.68
CA ALA A 247 -9.33 -12.96 -7.37
C ALA A 247 -9.71 -11.57 -6.86
N VAL A 248 -10.37 -11.50 -5.71
CA VAL A 248 -10.87 -10.24 -5.13
C VAL A 248 -10.72 -10.24 -3.63
N SER A 249 -10.39 -9.08 -3.06
CA SER A 249 -10.58 -8.89 -1.62
C SER A 249 -12.09 -8.80 -1.32
N ALA A 250 -12.53 -9.18 -0.13
CA ALA A 250 -13.94 -9.05 0.23
C ALA A 250 -14.38 -7.58 0.25
N GLU A 251 -13.44 -6.66 0.50
CA GLU A 251 -13.67 -5.20 0.43
C GLU A 251 -13.88 -4.65 -1.00
N SER A 252 -13.56 -5.44 -2.03
CA SER A 252 -13.61 -5.02 -3.43
C SER A 252 -15.04 -4.75 -3.91
N ALA A 253 -15.19 -3.82 -4.85
CA ALA A 253 -16.45 -3.61 -5.53
C ALA A 253 -16.61 -4.69 -6.61
N VAL A 254 -17.53 -5.64 -6.38
CA VAL A 254 -17.79 -6.76 -7.29
C VAL A 254 -19.28 -6.81 -7.62
N PRO A 255 -19.68 -7.08 -8.88
CA PRO A 255 -21.08 -7.33 -9.20
C PRO A 255 -21.56 -8.61 -8.52
N GLU A 256 -22.72 -8.58 -7.86
CA GLU A 256 -23.25 -9.76 -7.15
C GLU A 256 -23.50 -10.95 -8.09
N THR A 257 -23.98 -10.66 -9.30
CA THR A 257 -24.17 -11.66 -10.35
C THR A 257 -22.87 -12.39 -10.71
N LEU A 258 -21.71 -11.73 -10.58
CA LEU A 258 -20.41 -12.35 -10.81
C LEU A 258 -20.04 -13.29 -9.65
N LEU A 259 -20.27 -12.86 -8.39
CA LEU A 259 -20.05 -13.67 -7.18
C LEU A 259 -20.92 -14.93 -7.14
N GLU A 260 -22.09 -14.88 -7.76
CA GLU A 260 -23.04 -15.99 -7.83
C GLU A 260 -22.72 -16.99 -8.95
N ARG A 261 -22.23 -16.50 -10.10
CA ARG A 261 -22.02 -17.30 -11.31
C ARG A 261 -20.62 -17.89 -11.42
N GLU A 262 -19.61 -17.05 -11.21
CA GLU A 262 -18.21 -17.37 -11.53
C GLU A 262 -17.43 -17.90 -10.32
N LEU A 263 -16.28 -18.52 -10.61
CA LEU A 263 -15.39 -19.03 -9.58
C LEU A 263 -14.58 -17.90 -8.94
N CYS A 264 -14.84 -17.62 -7.66
CA CYS A 264 -14.15 -16.58 -6.91
C CYS A 264 -12.92 -17.12 -6.19
N ILE A 265 -11.85 -16.35 -6.12
CA ILE A 265 -10.65 -16.61 -5.32
C ILE A 265 -10.58 -15.50 -4.26
N PRO A 266 -11.12 -15.73 -3.06
CA PRO A 266 -11.15 -14.70 -2.03
C PRO A 266 -9.72 -14.34 -1.59
N LEU A 267 -9.43 -13.05 -1.52
CA LEU A 267 -8.19 -12.50 -0.97
C LEU A 267 -8.51 -11.84 0.38
N TYR A 268 -7.53 -11.81 1.27
CA TYR A 268 -7.61 -11.06 2.52
C TYR A 268 -6.28 -10.35 2.79
N TYR A 269 -6.33 -9.15 3.37
CA TYR A 269 -5.12 -8.36 3.63
C TYR A 269 -4.45 -8.61 4.98
N GLY A 270 -5.07 -9.43 5.84
CA GLY A 270 -4.60 -9.70 7.20
C GLY A 270 -5.17 -8.72 8.23
N ASP A 271 -5.78 -7.63 7.79
CA ASP A 271 -6.48 -6.67 8.66
C ASP A 271 -7.80 -7.28 9.17
N ALA A 272 -8.04 -7.21 10.48
CA ALA A 272 -9.42 -7.23 11.00
C ALA A 272 -10.04 -5.88 10.60
N PRO A 273 -11.26 -5.83 10.02
CA PRO A 273 -12.40 -6.76 10.18
C PRO A 273 -12.65 -7.74 9.01
N GLU A 274 -12.07 -7.51 7.84
CA GLU A 274 -12.30 -8.32 6.64
C GLU A 274 -12.01 -9.81 6.88
N ALA A 275 -10.84 -10.10 7.45
CA ALA A 275 -10.38 -11.45 7.71
C ALA A 275 -11.28 -12.19 8.72
N GLU A 276 -11.86 -11.46 9.69
CA GLU A 276 -12.78 -12.02 10.67
C GLU A 276 -14.12 -12.40 10.04
N LEU A 277 -14.66 -11.55 9.17
CA LEU A 277 -15.90 -11.84 8.44
C LEU A 277 -15.78 -13.07 7.55
N LEU A 278 -14.68 -13.18 6.81
CA LEU A 278 -14.40 -14.36 5.97
C LEU A 278 -14.31 -15.63 6.81
N ARG A 279 -13.57 -15.57 7.92
CA ARG A 279 -13.42 -16.69 8.86
C ARG A 279 -14.75 -17.11 9.49
N ALA A 280 -15.51 -16.14 10.00
CA ALA A 280 -16.81 -16.38 10.62
C ALA A 280 -17.79 -17.02 9.61
N CYS A 281 -17.79 -16.58 8.36
CA CYS A 281 -18.61 -17.16 7.30
C CYS A 281 -18.06 -18.47 6.71
N GLY A 282 -16.93 -18.99 7.21
CA GLY A 282 -16.31 -20.22 6.72
C GLY A 282 -15.83 -20.12 5.26
N ILE A 283 -15.41 -18.94 4.82
CA ILE A 283 -14.93 -18.66 3.47
C ILE A 283 -13.40 -18.71 3.49
N PRO A 284 -12.76 -19.72 2.87
CA PRO A 284 -11.31 -19.76 2.77
C PRO A 284 -10.81 -18.68 1.80
N ALA A 285 -9.65 -18.12 2.10
CA ALA A 285 -9.06 -17.01 1.36
C ALA A 285 -7.53 -17.14 1.29
N ILE A 286 -6.92 -16.46 0.31
CA ILE A 286 -5.47 -16.37 0.14
C ILE A 286 -4.99 -15.03 0.69
N GLY A 287 -3.87 -15.03 1.43
CA GLY A 287 -3.26 -13.80 1.92
C GLY A 287 -2.77 -12.95 0.75
N ALA A 288 -3.10 -11.67 0.75
CA ALA A 288 -2.63 -10.68 -0.21
C ALA A 288 -2.09 -9.45 0.52
N ARG A 289 -1.31 -8.61 -0.18
CA ARG A 289 -0.85 -7.32 0.37
C ARG A 289 -1.65 -6.17 -0.22
N ARG A 290 -2.19 -5.33 0.66
CA ARG A 290 -2.92 -4.11 0.27
C ARG A 290 -1.94 -3.16 -0.43
N ASN A 291 -2.39 -2.54 -1.51
CA ASN A 291 -1.58 -1.63 -2.31
C ASN A 291 -2.44 -0.49 -2.86
N GLY A 292 -1.80 0.65 -3.17
CA GLY A 292 -2.46 1.78 -3.81
C GLY A 292 -2.91 1.51 -5.26
N THR A 293 -2.42 0.44 -5.89
CA THR A 293 -2.84 -0.03 -7.22
C THR A 293 -3.08 -1.56 -7.24
N VAL A 294 -4.05 -2.00 -8.04
CA VAL A 294 -4.34 -3.42 -8.28
C VAL A 294 -3.09 -4.15 -8.78
N SER A 295 -2.27 -3.50 -9.59
CA SER A 295 -1.03 -4.08 -10.13
C SER A 295 0.00 -4.40 -9.04
N GLY A 296 0.07 -3.59 -7.98
CA GLY A 296 0.99 -3.83 -6.87
C GLY A 296 0.55 -5.04 -6.04
N THR A 297 -0.76 -5.18 -5.76
CA THR A 297 -1.29 -6.39 -5.12
C THR A 297 -1.11 -7.63 -6.01
N ALA A 298 -1.31 -7.49 -7.32
CA ALA A 298 -1.11 -8.58 -8.28
C ALA A 298 0.35 -9.04 -8.34
N ALA A 299 1.31 -8.11 -8.28
CA ALA A 299 2.75 -8.41 -8.28
C ALA A 299 3.18 -9.20 -7.04
N GLU A 300 2.77 -8.76 -5.85
CA GLU A 300 3.06 -9.45 -4.58
C GLU A 300 2.39 -10.83 -4.55
N LEU A 301 1.12 -10.93 -4.99
CA LEU A 301 0.44 -12.21 -5.10
C LEU A 301 1.15 -13.14 -6.08
N ALA A 302 1.54 -12.66 -7.26
CA ALA A 302 2.27 -13.46 -8.24
C ALA A 302 3.57 -14.04 -7.68
N LEU A 303 4.35 -13.23 -6.95
CA LEU A 303 5.58 -13.68 -6.29
C LEU A 303 5.34 -14.76 -5.23
N ALA A 304 4.19 -14.72 -4.54
CA ALA A 304 3.80 -15.74 -3.57
C ALA A 304 3.25 -17.03 -4.23
N LEU A 305 2.76 -16.94 -5.47
CA LEU A 305 2.17 -18.07 -6.19
C LEU A 305 3.18 -18.88 -7.01
N THR A 306 4.41 -18.40 -7.19
CA THR A 306 5.44 -19.16 -7.90
C THR A 306 6.80 -19.01 -7.24
N SER A 307 7.63 -20.05 -7.28
CA SER A 307 9.07 -19.94 -7.04
C SER A 307 9.86 -19.47 -8.27
N GLY A 308 9.22 -19.51 -9.45
CA GLY A 308 9.80 -19.08 -10.72
C GLY A 308 9.83 -17.55 -10.90
N PRO A 309 10.20 -17.07 -12.11
CA PRO A 309 10.21 -15.66 -12.43
C PRO A 309 8.78 -15.10 -12.61
N VAL A 310 8.60 -13.85 -12.21
CA VAL A 310 7.38 -13.08 -12.38
C VAL A 310 7.65 -11.94 -13.36
N PHE A 311 6.79 -11.80 -14.35
CA PHE A 311 6.88 -10.75 -15.36
C PHE A 311 5.66 -9.84 -15.31
N ALA A 312 5.84 -8.55 -15.56
CA ALA A 312 4.76 -7.60 -15.72
C ALA A 312 4.82 -6.92 -17.09
N CYS A 313 3.69 -6.88 -17.79
CA CYS A 313 3.51 -6.14 -19.05
C CYS A 313 2.34 -5.16 -18.90
N GLY A 314 2.30 -4.08 -19.69
CA GLY A 314 1.32 -3.00 -19.47
C GLY A 314 1.51 -2.25 -18.15
N LEU A 315 2.68 -2.37 -17.52
CA LEU A 315 3.02 -1.70 -16.25
C LEU A 315 3.81 -0.42 -16.56
N ASP A 316 3.13 0.55 -17.13
CA ASP A 316 3.78 1.75 -17.68
C ASP A 316 4.09 2.78 -16.60
N LEU A 317 3.17 2.97 -15.65
CA LEU A 317 3.33 3.87 -14.49
C LEU A 317 3.76 5.29 -14.89
N ALA A 318 3.34 5.76 -16.06
CA ALA A 318 3.67 7.07 -16.61
C ALA A 318 2.43 7.69 -17.27
N SER A 319 2.33 9.02 -17.23
CA SER A 319 1.37 9.74 -18.07
C SER A 319 1.85 9.72 -19.52
N GLY A 320 0.91 9.89 -20.44
CA GLY A 320 1.20 9.84 -21.87
C GLY A 320 0.13 10.54 -22.68
N LYS A 321 0.43 10.84 -23.93
CA LYS A 321 -0.54 11.44 -24.85
C LYS A 321 -1.63 10.43 -25.21
N GLY A 322 -2.88 10.86 -25.16
CA GLY A 322 -4.02 10.05 -25.59
C GLY A 322 -4.60 9.15 -24.49
N VAL A 323 -4.63 7.84 -24.72
CA VAL A 323 -5.29 6.88 -23.81
C VAL A 323 -4.35 6.42 -22.71
N GLN A 324 -4.86 6.31 -21.48
CA GLN A 324 -4.09 5.83 -20.33
C GLN A 324 -4.13 4.31 -20.18
N HIS A 325 -5.00 3.64 -20.92
CA HIS A 325 -5.15 2.21 -20.85
C HIS A 325 -5.12 1.58 -22.24
N ALA A 326 -4.64 0.34 -22.29
CA ALA A 326 -4.80 -0.50 -23.47
C ALA A 326 -6.28 -0.71 -23.78
N ARG A 327 -6.58 -0.80 -25.08
CA ARG A 327 -7.96 -0.91 -25.57
C ARG A 327 -8.35 -2.37 -25.81
N PRO A 328 -9.65 -2.70 -25.69
CA PRO A 328 -10.74 -1.84 -25.20
C PRO A 328 -10.73 -1.71 -23.67
N ASN A 329 -10.90 -0.50 -23.15
CA ASN A 329 -11.10 -0.24 -21.73
C ASN A 329 -12.58 0.08 -21.42
N ALA A 330 -13.15 -0.58 -20.41
CA ALA A 330 -14.59 -0.46 -20.09
C ALA A 330 -15.02 0.95 -19.69
N LEU A 331 -14.19 1.68 -18.94
CA LEU A 331 -14.51 3.05 -18.51
C LEU A 331 -14.31 4.04 -19.66
N GLU A 332 -13.27 3.86 -20.47
CA GLU A 332 -13.07 4.69 -21.66
C GLU A 332 -14.22 4.52 -22.66
N ALA A 333 -14.65 3.29 -22.92
CA ALA A 333 -15.81 3.02 -23.78
C ALA A 333 -17.10 3.66 -23.24
N GLY A 334 -17.34 3.55 -21.92
CA GLY A 334 -18.50 4.17 -21.28
C GLY A 334 -18.46 5.70 -21.32
N ASN A 335 -17.28 6.31 -21.16
CA ASN A 335 -17.12 7.75 -21.21
C ASN A 335 -17.18 8.30 -22.65
N ALA A 336 -16.69 7.53 -23.63
CA ALA A 336 -16.72 7.91 -25.05
C ALA A 336 -18.15 8.11 -25.57
N ALA A 337 -19.15 7.45 -24.98
CA ALA A 337 -20.56 7.68 -25.30
C ALA A 337 -21.06 9.10 -25.01
N ARG A 338 -20.28 9.91 -24.27
CA ARG A 338 -20.57 11.31 -23.96
C ARG A 338 -19.76 12.30 -24.79
N ASP A 339 -18.98 11.81 -25.74
CA ASP A 339 -18.21 12.67 -26.64
C ASP A 339 -19.15 13.23 -27.72
N TYR A 340 -19.07 14.53 -27.98
CA TYR A 340 -19.85 15.21 -29.03
C TYR A 340 -19.08 16.40 -29.59
N ARG A 341 -19.62 17.07 -30.62
CA ARG A 341 -18.91 18.10 -31.39
C ARG A 341 -18.23 19.20 -30.54
N LEU A 342 -18.83 19.64 -29.43
CA LEU A 342 -18.27 20.69 -28.55
C LEU A 342 -17.46 20.12 -27.37
N ASN A 343 -17.50 18.80 -27.16
CA ASN A 343 -16.69 18.10 -26.16
C ASN A 343 -16.15 16.80 -26.79
N PRO A 344 -15.17 16.90 -27.69
CA PRO A 344 -14.64 15.75 -28.41
C PRO A 344 -13.80 14.85 -27.50
N ALA A 345 -13.47 13.66 -27.99
CA ALA A 345 -12.64 12.68 -27.27
C ALA A 345 -11.31 13.29 -26.77
N GLN A 346 -10.70 14.19 -27.54
CA GLN A 346 -9.47 14.88 -27.19
C GLN A 346 -9.62 15.69 -25.89
N THR A 347 -10.74 16.39 -25.68
CA THR A 347 -11.00 17.14 -24.44
C THR A 347 -11.05 16.21 -23.22
N ARG A 348 -11.64 15.03 -23.39
CA ARG A 348 -11.72 14.01 -22.34
C ARG A 348 -10.36 13.36 -22.05
N LEU A 349 -9.52 13.18 -23.06
CA LEU A 349 -8.21 12.52 -22.94
C LEU A 349 -7.09 13.48 -22.52
N TYR A 350 -7.22 14.77 -22.79
CA TYR A 350 -6.19 15.78 -22.48
C TYR A 350 -5.74 15.83 -21.02
N PRO A 351 -6.62 15.71 -19.99
CA PRO A 351 -6.19 15.69 -18.59
C PRO A 351 -5.19 14.57 -18.26
N SER A 352 -5.18 13.53 -19.09
CA SER A 352 -4.42 12.31 -18.88
C SER A 352 -2.93 12.44 -19.27
N GLU A 353 -2.60 13.51 -20.00
CA GLU A 353 -1.22 13.87 -20.38
C GLU A 353 -0.45 14.45 -19.20
N PHE A 354 -1.15 15.09 -18.27
CA PHE A 354 -0.54 15.65 -17.07
C PHE A 354 -0.20 14.53 -16.09
N GLU A 355 1.00 14.62 -15.51
CA GLU A 355 1.42 13.65 -14.50
C GLU A 355 0.47 13.72 -13.29
N SER A 356 -0.10 12.58 -12.92
CA SER A 356 -0.88 12.48 -11.69
C SER A 356 0.06 12.17 -10.52
N GLY A 357 -0.16 12.81 -9.37
CA GLY A 357 0.59 12.51 -8.15
C GLY A 357 0.51 11.02 -7.75
N SER A 358 -0.58 10.33 -8.11
CA SER A 358 -0.76 8.89 -7.84
C SER A 358 0.21 7.99 -8.62
N LEU A 359 0.51 8.30 -9.89
CA LEU A 359 1.43 7.48 -10.69
C LEU A 359 2.86 7.56 -10.15
N ALA A 360 3.29 8.73 -9.70
CA ALA A 360 4.60 8.91 -9.05
C ALA A 360 4.70 8.08 -7.75
N VAL A 361 3.64 8.04 -6.94
CA VAL A 361 3.58 7.19 -5.73
C VAL A 361 3.69 5.70 -6.08
N TYR A 362 2.95 5.25 -7.10
CA TYR A 362 3.01 3.85 -7.53
C TYR A 362 4.40 3.49 -8.09
N ARG A 363 4.98 4.38 -8.90
CA ARG A 363 6.34 4.25 -9.43
C ARG A 363 7.36 4.13 -8.30
N GLY A 364 7.29 5.02 -7.31
CA GLY A 364 8.13 4.98 -6.11
C GLY A 364 7.98 3.68 -5.33
N TRP A 365 6.76 3.17 -5.17
CA TRP A 365 6.51 1.90 -4.50
C TRP A 365 7.22 0.73 -5.22
N PHE A 366 7.05 0.63 -6.54
CA PHE A 366 7.71 -0.40 -7.35
C PHE A 366 9.23 -0.24 -7.37
N ALA A 367 9.74 1.00 -7.50
CA ALA A 367 11.17 1.31 -7.51
C ALA A 367 11.87 0.97 -6.18
N ALA A 368 11.16 1.07 -5.05
CA ALA A 368 11.67 0.81 -3.72
C ALA A 368 11.65 -0.68 -3.31
N ARG A 369 11.22 -1.59 -4.20
CA ARG A 369 11.22 -3.03 -3.90
C ARG A 369 12.64 -3.57 -3.81
N ASP A 370 12.87 -4.54 -2.93
CA ASP A 370 14.18 -5.18 -2.76
C ASP A 370 14.04 -6.71 -2.56
N GLY A 371 15.17 -7.39 -2.36
CA GLY A 371 15.24 -8.81 -2.04
C GLY A 371 14.61 -9.67 -3.14
N ASP A 372 13.66 -10.50 -2.74
CA ASP A 372 13.01 -11.47 -3.62
C ASP A 372 12.28 -10.79 -4.80
N PHE A 373 11.64 -9.65 -4.55
CA PHE A 373 10.96 -8.87 -5.59
C PHE A 373 11.96 -8.41 -6.66
N LYS A 374 13.07 -7.79 -6.26
CA LYS A 374 14.12 -7.32 -7.18
C LYS A 374 14.73 -8.47 -8.01
N ASN A 375 14.84 -9.65 -7.41
CA ASN A 375 15.49 -10.80 -8.04
C ASN A 375 14.59 -11.54 -9.03
N ARG A 376 13.29 -11.65 -8.75
CA ARG A 376 12.35 -12.47 -9.51
C ARG A 376 11.30 -11.69 -10.30
N PHE A 377 11.09 -10.41 -10.01
CA PHE A 377 10.12 -9.58 -10.72
C PHE A 377 10.77 -8.74 -11.82
N PHE A 378 10.24 -8.84 -13.04
CA PHE A 378 10.75 -8.17 -14.22
C PHE A 378 9.64 -7.42 -14.96
N ARG A 379 9.96 -6.26 -15.52
CA ARG A 379 9.05 -5.56 -16.44
C ARG A 379 9.36 -5.98 -17.88
N LEU A 380 8.34 -6.22 -18.69
CA LEU A 380 8.47 -6.58 -20.10
C LEU A 380 8.15 -5.41 -21.01
N THR A 381 8.96 -5.24 -22.05
CA THR A 381 8.73 -4.32 -23.15
C THR A 381 8.79 -5.06 -24.49
N ALA A 382 7.98 -4.61 -25.46
CA ALA A 382 8.05 -5.09 -26.84
C ALA A 382 9.15 -4.38 -27.65
N ASP A 383 9.53 -3.16 -27.26
CA ASP A 383 10.53 -2.36 -27.97
C ASP A 383 11.96 -2.72 -27.53
N THR A 384 12.90 -2.76 -28.47
CA THR A 384 14.35 -2.79 -28.20
C THR A 384 14.90 -1.43 -27.79
N ALA A 385 14.15 -0.34 -28.04
CA ALA A 385 14.46 1.01 -27.62
C ALA A 385 13.41 1.46 -26.60
N GLY A 386 13.81 1.67 -25.34
CA GLY A 386 12.92 2.05 -24.23
C GLY A 386 12.24 3.40 -24.44
N THR A 387 11.13 3.41 -25.17
CA THR A 387 10.29 4.60 -25.42
C THR A 387 9.52 5.07 -24.19
N TYR A 388 9.44 4.25 -23.14
CA TYR A 388 9.02 4.67 -21.80
C TYR A 388 10.25 4.83 -20.91
N GLY A 389 11.02 5.89 -21.19
CA GLY A 389 12.08 6.34 -20.29
C GLY A 389 11.48 6.90 -19.00
N ASP A 390 12.13 6.59 -17.87
CA ASP A 390 11.90 7.30 -16.61
C ASP A 390 12.15 8.80 -16.82
N THR A 391 11.10 9.59 -17.08
CA THR A 391 11.23 11.05 -17.04
C THR A 391 11.22 11.51 -15.60
N ALA A 392 12.34 11.30 -14.91
CA ALA A 392 12.71 12.04 -13.73
C ALA A 392 13.68 13.16 -14.13
N GLY A 393 13.15 14.38 -14.25
CA GLY A 393 13.90 15.63 -14.08
C GLY A 393 14.77 16.11 -15.24
N ALA A 394 14.20 16.98 -16.08
CA ALA A 394 14.86 18.21 -16.50
C ALA A 394 13.80 19.14 -17.12
N SER A 395 13.61 20.31 -16.54
CA SER A 395 13.15 21.46 -17.32
C SER A 395 14.23 21.75 -18.38
N ALA A 396 13.95 21.47 -19.64
CA ALA A 396 14.68 22.06 -20.76
C ALA A 396 13.85 21.96 -22.05
N ASP A 397 13.96 23.02 -22.82
CA ASP A 397 13.22 23.34 -24.02
C ASP A 397 13.31 22.31 -25.17
N ALA A 398 12.32 22.45 -26.04
CA ALA A 398 12.31 22.19 -27.47
C ALA A 398 13.54 21.48 -28.09
N GLY A 399 13.29 20.24 -28.54
CA GLY A 399 13.69 19.77 -29.86
C GLY A 399 15.15 19.43 -30.11
N THR A 400 15.55 18.17 -29.87
CA THR A 400 16.39 17.37 -30.80
C THR A 400 16.34 15.88 -30.38
N PRO A 401 16.30 14.89 -31.30
CA PRO A 401 16.31 13.47 -30.93
C PRO A 401 17.75 12.99 -30.67
N GLY A 402 18.08 12.73 -29.41
CA GLY A 402 19.35 12.12 -29.01
C GLY A 402 19.26 10.58 -28.97
N ALA A 403 20.23 9.91 -29.59
CA ALA A 403 20.33 8.46 -29.71
C ALA A 403 20.57 7.75 -28.35
N PHE A 404 19.91 6.60 -28.15
CA PHE A 404 19.99 5.74 -26.96
C PHE A 404 21.10 4.67 -27.09
N SER A 405 21.84 4.43 -26.00
CA SER A 405 22.71 3.27 -25.83
C SER A 405 21.96 2.07 -25.21
N SER A 406 22.26 0.86 -25.68
CA SER A 406 21.58 -0.42 -25.45
C SER A 406 21.77 -1.08 -24.06
N ALA A 407 21.63 -0.34 -22.96
CA ALA A 407 21.60 -0.90 -21.60
C ALA A 407 20.26 -0.57 -20.93
N GLY A 408 19.53 -1.62 -20.53
CA GLY A 408 18.09 -1.59 -20.26
C GLY A 408 17.60 -0.51 -19.28
N SER A 409 16.51 0.16 -19.66
CA SER A 409 15.79 1.11 -18.81
C SER A 409 15.28 0.41 -17.55
N MET A 410 15.81 0.72 -16.36
CA MET A 410 15.26 0.21 -15.10
C MET A 410 14.05 1.05 -14.68
N LEU A 411 13.20 0.48 -13.83
CA LEU A 411 12.23 1.24 -13.03
C LEU A 411 12.67 1.14 -11.57
N GLY A 412 13.54 2.05 -11.14
CA GLY A 412 14.26 1.90 -9.87
C GLY A 412 15.05 0.60 -9.81
N SER A 413 14.72 -0.30 -8.88
CA SER A 413 15.36 -1.62 -8.75
C SER A 413 14.85 -2.68 -9.73
N ILE A 414 13.75 -2.43 -10.45
CA ILE A 414 13.11 -3.41 -11.33
C ILE A 414 13.77 -3.39 -12.71
N ARG A 415 14.24 -4.57 -13.14
CA ARG A 415 14.84 -4.76 -14.46
C ARG A 415 13.75 -4.82 -15.53
N THR A 416 13.92 -4.03 -16.59
CA THR A 416 13.10 -4.15 -17.81
C THR A 416 13.81 -5.06 -18.80
N LEU A 417 13.09 -6.02 -19.35
CA LEU A 417 13.56 -6.98 -20.34
C LEU A 417 12.74 -6.85 -21.63
N ASN A 418 13.37 -7.06 -22.77
CA ASN A 418 12.63 -7.25 -24.01
C ASN A 418 11.94 -8.64 -23.99
N TRP A 419 10.78 -8.76 -24.61
CA TRP A 419 10.08 -10.04 -24.75
C TRP A 419 10.94 -11.15 -25.35
N ASN A 420 11.77 -10.86 -26.36
CA ASN A 420 12.65 -11.85 -26.95
C ASN A 420 13.70 -12.37 -25.96
N ASP A 421 14.34 -11.47 -25.21
CA ASP A 421 15.29 -11.86 -24.16
C ASP A 421 14.63 -12.69 -23.06
N ALA A 422 13.43 -12.28 -22.64
CA ALA A 422 12.67 -13.00 -21.64
C ALA A 422 12.26 -14.38 -22.13
N ILE A 423 11.88 -14.48 -23.41
CA ILE A 423 11.59 -15.75 -24.07
C ILE A 423 12.80 -16.64 -24.04
N ASP A 424 13.93 -16.19 -24.59
CA ASP A 424 15.11 -17.03 -24.73
C ASP A 424 15.66 -17.47 -23.36
N ARG A 425 15.63 -16.59 -22.35
CA ARG A 425 16.24 -16.86 -21.04
C ARG A 425 15.32 -17.59 -20.05
N PHE A 426 14.03 -17.30 -20.04
CA PHE A 426 13.14 -17.71 -18.95
C PHE A 426 11.92 -18.50 -19.42
N LEU A 427 11.47 -18.29 -20.66
CA LEU A 427 10.20 -18.83 -21.17
C LEU A 427 10.38 -19.88 -22.28
N SER A 428 11.58 -20.04 -22.84
CA SER A 428 11.94 -21.06 -23.83
C SER A 428 12.56 -22.30 -23.16
N GLY A 429 12.25 -23.49 -23.67
CA GLY A 429 13.00 -24.72 -23.39
C GLY A 429 12.73 -25.51 -22.10
N GLU A 430 12.44 -24.90 -20.95
CA GLU A 430 12.38 -25.63 -19.66
C GLU A 430 10.96 -25.89 -19.09
N SER A 431 9.91 -25.74 -19.89
CA SER A 431 8.53 -25.96 -19.42
C SER A 431 8.10 -27.44 -19.35
N ALA A 432 8.94 -28.39 -19.80
CA ALA A 432 8.63 -29.82 -19.80
C ALA A 432 8.59 -30.47 -18.40
N GLY A 433 8.92 -29.74 -17.32
CA GLY A 433 8.82 -30.22 -15.94
C GLY A 433 8.31 -29.20 -14.92
N ARG A 434 8.04 -27.95 -15.34
CA ARG A 434 7.55 -26.90 -14.43
C ARG A 434 6.05 -27.03 -14.21
N THR A 435 5.64 -26.96 -12.95
CA THR A 435 4.25 -26.97 -12.52
C THR A 435 3.71 -25.55 -12.49
N LYS A 436 2.68 -25.27 -13.29
CA LYS A 436 1.96 -24.00 -13.19
C LYS A 436 1.19 -23.89 -11.86
N PRO A 437 1.05 -22.67 -11.32
CA PRO A 437 0.02 -22.40 -10.32
C PRO A 437 -1.33 -22.96 -10.79
N SER A 438 -2.06 -23.60 -9.88
CA SER A 438 -3.30 -24.32 -10.23
C SER A 438 -4.46 -23.87 -9.36
N ILE A 439 -5.62 -23.69 -9.98
CA ILE A 439 -6.84 -23.26 -9.30
C ILE A 439 -7.55 -24.49 -8.74
N ARG A 440 -7.71 -24.54 -7.43
CA ARG A 440 -8.34 -25.64 -6.69
C ARG A 440 -9.66 -25.19 -6.10
N THR A 441 -10.76 -25.67 -6.66
CA THR A 441 -12.11 -25.41 -6.15
C THR A 441 -12.26 -25.95 -4.73
N VAL A 442 -12.87 -25.14 -3.87
CA VAL A 442 -13.20 -25.51 -2.49
C VAL A 442 -14.49 -26.32 -2.50
N ARG A 443 -14.48 -27.50 -1.87
CA ARG A 443 -15.58 -28.48 -1.99
C ARG A 443 -16.92 -27.98 -1.43
N LYS A 444 -16.93 -27.21 -0.33
CA LYS A 444 -18.16 -26.65 0.23
C LYS A 444 -17.86 -25.46 1.15
N ILE A 445 -18.54 -24.33 0.93
CA ILE A 445 -18.66 -23.24 1.90
C ILE A 445 -20.07 -23.30 2.53
N PRO A 446 -20.27 -22.73 3.73
CA PRO A 446 -21.61 -22.61 4.31
C PRO A 446 -22.60 -21.95 3.34
N ASP A 447 -23.85 -22.41 3.34
CA ASP A 447 -24.87 -21.83 2.48
C ASP A 447 -25.16 -20.36 2.84
N GLN A 448 -25.89 -19.67 1.96
CA GLN A 448 -26.21 -18.26 2.15
C GLN A 448 -27.02 -18.01 3.43
N ARG A 449 -27.93 -18.92 3.82
CA ARG A 449 -28.78 -18.74 5.00
C ARG A 449 -27.97 -18.85 6.29
N LYS A 450 -27.07 -19.82 6.37
CA LYS A 450 -26.14 -19.96 7.49
C LYS A 450 -25.22 -18.73 7.61
N ARG A 451 -24.68 -18.23 6.49
CA ARG A 451 -23.85 -17.01 6.50
C ARG A 451 -24.65 -15.76 6.87
N TYR A 452 -25.90 -15.66 6.42
CA TYR A 452 -26.81 -14.58 6.81
C TYR A 452 -27.05 -14.56 8.32
N GLU A 453 -27.37 -15.69 8.94
CA GLU A 453 -27.56 -15.74 10.40
C GLU A 453 -26.26 -15.42 11.15
N ILE A 454 -25.11 -15.92 10.68
CA ILE A 454 -23.80 -15.57 11.26
C ILE A 454 -23.57 -14.05 11.24
N LEU A 455 -23.75 -13.40 10.09
CA LEU A 455 -23.57 -11.96 9.97
C LEU A 455 -24.61 -11.19 10.78
N LYS A 456 -25.87 -11.64 10.78
CA LYS A 456 -26.93 -11.02 11.57
C LYS A 456 -26.60 -11.04 13.06
N THR A 457 -26.16 -12.17 13.61
CA THR A 457 -25.71 -12.29 15.00
C THR A 457 -24.47 -11.45 15.27
N PHE A 458 -23.47 -11.54 14.39
CA PHE A 458 -22.23 -10.78 14.50
C PHE A 458 -22.51 -9.27 14.63
N PHE A 459 -23.44 -8.77 13.82
CA PHE A 459 -23.79 -7.36 13.82
C PHE A 459 -24.90 -7.00 14.80
N SER A 460 -25.69 -7.93 15.37
CA SER A 460 -26.73 -7.62 16.37
C SER A 460 -26.13 -7.32 17.74
N ASP A 461 -25.09 -8.07 18.11
CA ASP A 461 -24.55 -8.09 19.48
C ASP A 461 -23.48 -7.00 19.72
N GLY A 462 -22.96 -6.41 18.64
CA GLY A 462 -21.96 -5.35 18.70
C GLY A 462 -22.51 -4.06 19.28
N ARG A 463 -22.33 -3.84 20.59
CA ARG A 463 -22.24 -2.49 21.13
C ARG A 463 -20.92 -1.88 20.64
N PRO A 464 -20.87 -0.58 20.28
CA PRO A 464 -19.62 0.07 19.92
C PRO A 464 -18.50 -0.17 20.95
N GLU A 465 -18.86 -0.24 22.23
CA GLU A 465 -17.92 -0.44 23.34
C GLU A 465 -17.25 -1.82 23.41
N SER A 466 -17.81 -2.85 22.75
CA SER A 466 -17.29 -4.23 22.80
C SER A 466 -16.43 -4.60 21.59
N LEU A 467 -16.28 -3.71 20.62
CA LEU A 467 -15.48 -3.95 19.42
C LEU A 467 -13.99 -3.75 19.71
N PRO A 468 -13.10 -4.62 19.19
CA PRO A 468 -11.67 -4.42 19.31
C PRO A 468 -11.21 -3.16 18.57
N GLU A 469 -10.10 -2.55 18.98
CA GLU A 469 -9.56 -1.32 18.37
C GLU A 469 -9.35 -1.45 16.84
N THR A 470 -9.04 -2.65 16.34
CA THR A 470 -8.92 -2.93 14.90
C THR A 470 -10.24 -2.67 14.15
N TRP A 471 -11.37 -3.05 14.74
CA TRP A 471 -12.70 -2.76 14.20
C TRP A 471 -13.04 -1.28 14.29
N LEU A 472 -12.71 -0.62 15.41
CA LEU A 472 -12.93 0.82 15.57
C LEU A 472 -12.15 1.59 14.50
N SER A 473 -10.87 1.26 14.31
CA SER A 473 -9.98 1.85 13.30
C SER A 473 -10.49 1.59 11.88
N ALA A 474 -11.00 0.40 11.57
CA ALA A 474 -11.53 0.12 10.24
C ALA A 474 -12.89 0.77 9.99
N LEU A 475 -13.78 0.80 10.99
CA LEU A 475 -15.13 1.34 10.85
C LEU A 475 -15.19 2.84 10.98
N ALA A 476 -14.26 3.51 11.66
CA ALA A 476 -14.24 4.96 11.81
C ALA A 476 -12.79 5.46 11.97
N PRO A 477 -11.93 5.34 10.93
CA PRO A 477 -10.49 5.60 11.06
C PRO A 477 -10.14 6.98 11.61
N ALA A 478 -10.80 8.04 11.10
CA ALA A 478 -10.51 9.41 11.51
C ALA A 478 -10.97 9.69 12.95
N GLU A 479 -12.19 9.27 13.30
CA GLU A 479 -12.71 9.41 14.66
C GLU A 479 -11.91 8.55 15.65
N PHE A 480 -11.46 7.36 15.24
CA PHE A 480 -10.61 6.49 16.05
C PHE A 480 -9.25 7.15 16.32
N ALA A 481 -8.62 7.74 15.30
CA ALA A 481 -7.38 8.48 15.49
C ALA A 481 -7.55 9.68 16.45
N LEU A 482 -8.64 10.43 16.31
CA LEU A 482 -8.98 11.53 17.23
C LEU A 482 -9.23 11.04 18.66
N TRP A 483 -9.89 9.90 18.82
CA TRP A 483 -10.13 9.26 20.11
C TRP A 483 -8.84 8.76 20.76
N LYS A 484 -7.97 8.08 20.01
CA LYS A 484 -6.63 7.67 20.47
C LYS A 484 -5.82 8.86 20.96
N ARG A 485 -5.85 9.95 20.19
CA ARG A 485 -5.16 11.20 20.51
C ARG A 485 -5.73 11.87 21.76
N ASN A 486 -7.03 11.76 22.01
CA ASN A 486 -7.71 12.45 23.11
C ASN A 486 -8.47 11.47 24.01
N ARG A 487 -7.80 10.43 24.52
CA ARG A 487 -8.46 9.34 25.27
C ARG A 487 -9.30 9.80 26.46
N GLU A 488 -8.93 10.92 27.08
CA GLU A 488 -9.66 11.53 28.22
C GLU A 488 -10.80 12.46 27.78
N SER A 489 -10.92 12.75 26.48
CA SER A 489 -11.97 13.62 25.94
C SER A 489 -13.27 12.87 25.74
N HIS A 490 -14.26 13.17 26.58
CA HIS A 490 -15.63 12.68 26.40
C HIS A 490 -16.17 12.98 24.99
N ARG A 491 -15.85 14.14 24.41
CA ARG A 491 -16.30 14.53 23.07
C ARG A 491 -15.75 13.60 21.99
N ALA A 492 -14.48 13.21 22.09
CA ALA A 492 -13.85 12.30 21.13
C ALA A 492 -14.45 10.89 21.22
N SER A 493 -14.69 10.39 22.45
CA SER A 493 -15.37 9.12 22.68
C SER A 493 -16.78 9.11 22.10
N SER A 494 -17.60 10.14 22.40
CA SER A 494 -18.97 10.23 21.88
C SER A 494 -19.02 10.31 20.35
N ALA A 495 -18.10 11.05 19.71
CA ALA A 495 -18.05 11.14 18.26
C ALA A 495 -17.71 9.80 17.59
N LEU A 496 -16.76 9.06 18.16
CA LEU A 496 -16.39 7.72 17.69
C LEU A 496 -17.56 6.73 17.82
N GLU A 497 -18.17 6.67 19.01
CA GLU A 497 -19.31 5.80 19.31
C GLU A 497 -20.50 6.08 18.37
N GLU A 498 -20.85 7.35 18.18
CA GLU A 498 -21.93 7.76 17.29
C GLU A 498 -21.65 7.34 15.85
N LYS A 499 -20.41 7.59 15.36
CA LYS A 499 -20.03 7.24 13.99
C LYS A 499 -20.11 5.73 13.74
N ILE A 500 -19.61 4.94 14.69
CA ILE A 500 -19.67 3.47 14.63
C ILE A 500 -21.12 3.01 14.64
N ARG A 501 -21.93 3.49 15.59
CA ARG A 501 -23.36 3.12 15.69
C ARG A 501 -24.10 3.36 14.38
N LEU A 502 -23.93 4.54 13.77
CA LEU A 502 -24.56 4.86 12.48
C LEU A 502 -24.07 3.95 11.35
N ARG A 503 -22.78 3.65 11.28
CA ARG A 503 -22.23 2.75 10.26
C ARG A 503 -22.73 1.32 10.44
N LEU A 504 -22.72 0.79 11.66
CA LEU A 504 -23.26 -0.54 11.98
C LEU A 504 -24.75 -0.64 11.61
N GLN A 505 -25.57 0.38 11.90
CA GLN A 505 -26.98 0.41 11.50
C GLN A 505 -27.14 0.31 9.97
N ARG A 506 -26.33 1.06 9.20
CA ARG A 506 -26.35 1.00 7.73
C ARG A 506 -25.85 -0.34 7.18
N ILE A 507 -24.91 -1.00 7.87
CA ILE A 507 -24.41 -2.33 7.51
C ILE A 507 -25.48 -3.38 7.79
N ARG A 508 -26.15 -3.33 8.94
CA ARG A 508 -27.30 -4.20 9.27
C ARG A 508 -28.37 -4.15 8.18
N HIS A 509 -28.73 -2.94 7.73
CA HIS A 509 -29.67 -2.76 6.63
C HIS A 509 -29.24 -3.44 5.31
N VAL A 510 -27.93 -3.46 5.01
CA VAL A 510 -27.39 -4.16 3.84
C VAL A 510 -27.54 -5.67 3.98
N ILE A 511 -27.36 -6.21 5.19
CA ILE A 511 -27.52 -7.63 5.50
C ILE A 511 -29.00 -8.01 5.40
N GLU A 512 -29.89 -7.28 6.06
CA GLU A 512 -31.35 -7.53 6.10
C GLU A 512 -31.99 -7.53 4.71
N ARG A 513 -31.57 -6.63 3.82
CA ARG A 513 -32.03 -6.60 2.41
C ARG A 513 -31.68 -7.86 1.61
N ARG A 514 -30.75 -8.68 2.10
CA ARG A 514 -30.29 -9.94 1.49
C ARG A 514 -30.72 -11.16 2.28
N ARG A 515 -31.76 -11.02 3.12
CA ARG A 515 -32.39 -12.15 3.80
C ARG A 515 -32.77 -13.20 2.74
N PRO A 516 -32.24 -14.43 2.81
CA PRO A 516 -32.66 -15.49 1.91
C PRO A 516 -34.16 -15.74 2.08
N GLN A 517 -34.86 -15.96 0.96
CA GLN A 517 -36.26 -16.38 0.95
C GLN A 517 -36.41 -17.82 1.45
#